data_AF-A0AA35T5K2-F1
#
_entry.id   AF-A0AA35T5K2-F1
#
_cell.length_a   1.000
_cell.length_b   1.000
_cell.length_c   1.000
_cell.angle_alpha   90.00
_cell.angle_beta   90.00
_cell.angle_gamma   90.00
#
_symmetry.space_group_name_H-M   'P 1'
#
loop_
_entity.id
_entity.type
_entity.pdbx_description
1 polymer ?
#
loop_
_entity_poly.entity_id
_entity_poly.type
_entity_poly.pdbx_seq_one_letter_code
_entity_poly.pdbx_strand_id
1 'polypeptide(L)'
;MSSLANNQHCRTLHEKFKKSIRCAKYGGSTEATRRLLGQLPVCSQSFSNSPYLDLALFYYDDKWISPLERPKPCGDTPIKFFSRESGQFKFQLENAAVRIPTGSQASNRRLVAFIFHPSEPFVISIQKALYDYVVSFHFRNCFT
;
A
#
# COMPACT_ATOMS: atom_id res chain seq x y z
N MET A 1 -15.02 -9.92 -8.96
CA MET A 1 -14.18 -10.89 -8.21
C MET A 1 -12.74 -10.40 -8.30
N SER A 2 -12.04 -10.23 -7.16
CA SER A 2 -10.64 -9.79 -7.11
C SER A 2 -9.69 -10.93 -7.52
N SER A 3 -8.75 -10.67 -8.43
CA SER A 3 -7.79 -11.67 -8.91
C SER A 3 -6.46 -11.51 -8.17
N LEU A 4 -6.41 -12.06 -6.96
CA LEU A 4 -5.34 -11.78 -5.99
C LEU A 4 -3.98 -12.41 -6.34
N ALA A 5 -3.95 -13.42 -7.21
CA ALA A 5 -2.78 -14.30 -7.29
C ALA A 5 -2.06 -14.33 -8.64
N ASN A 6 -2.60 -13.74 -9.72
CA ASN A 6 -1.97 -13.95 -11.04
C ASN A 6 -2.28 -12.89 -12.10
N ASN A 7 -2.27 -11.61 -11.76
CA ASN A 7 -2.29 -10.57 -12.79
C ASN A 7 -0.86 -10.23 -13.27
N GLN A 8 -0.72 -9.84 -14.54
CA GLN A 8 0.57 -9.48 -15.15
C GLN A 8 1.25 -8.30 -14.43
N HIS A 9 0.45 -7.46 -13.76
CA HIS A 9 0.92 -6.29 -13.04
C HIS A 9 1.63 -6.65 -11.72
N CYS A 10 1.12 -7.64 -10.98
CA CYS A 10 1.77 -8.23 -9.81
C CYS A 10 3.12 -8.82 -10.20
N ARG A 11 3.19 -9.56 -11.32
CA ARG A 11 4.44 -10.12 -11.85
C ARG A 11 5.45 -9.02 -12.20
N THR A 12 4.97 -7.97 -12.86
CA THR A 12 5.80 -6.82 -13.21
C THR A 12 6.35 -6.11 -11.97
N LEU A 13 5.53 -5.93 -10.94
CA LEU A 13 5.93 -5.32 -9.67
C LEU A 13 6.96 -6.18 -8.94
N HIS A 14 6.75 -7.50 -8.91
CA HIS A 14 7.71 -8.46 -8.35
C HIS A 14 9.07 -8.41 -9.07
N GLU A 15 9.08 -8.38 -10.41
CA GLU A 15 10.32 -8.26 -11.19
C GLU A 15 11.02 -6.91 -10.97
N LYS A 16 10.27 -5.82 -10.84
CA LYS A 16 10.82 -4.50 -10.48
C LYS A 16 11.47 -4.54 -9.09
N PHE A 17 10.81 -5.14 -8.10
CA PHE A 17 11.35 -5.30 -6.75
C PHE A 17 12.64 -6.14 -6.75
N LYS A 18 12.63 -7.28 -7.43
CA LYS A 18 13.82 -8.13 -7.62
C LYS A 18 14.97 -7.37 -8.28
N LYS A 19 14.69 -6.61 -9.35
CA LYS A 19 15.69 -5.77 -10.04
C LYS A 19 16.23 -4.68 -9.11
N SER A 20 15.38 -4.04 -8.31
CA SER A 20 15.77 -3.01 -7.34
C SER A 20 16.79 -3.54 -6.34
N ILE A 21 16.56 -4.73 -5.76
CA ILE A 21 17.51 -5.33 -4.82
C ILE A 21 18.82 -5.69 -5.53
N ARG A 22 18.73 -6.28 -6.74
CA ARG A 22 19.91 -6.70 -7.49
C ARG A 22 20.81 -5.53 -7.88
N CYS A 23 20.23 -4.39 -8.24
CA CYS A 23 20.94 -3.19 -8.71
C CYS A 23 21.32 -2.21 -7.60
N ALA A 24 20.96 -2.47 -6.33
CA ALA A 24 21.31 -1.60 -5.22
C ALA A 24 22.83 -1.56 -4.95
N LYS A 25 23.32 -0.48 -4.30
CA LYS A 25 24.68 -0.43 -3.75
C LYS A 25 24.79 -1.52 -2.67
N TYR A 26 25.76 -2.44 -2.80
CA TYR A 26 25.86 -3.69 -2.03
C TYR A 26 24.80 -4.77 -2.37
N GLY A 27 24.14 -4.66 -3.53
CA GLY A 27 23.27 -5.69 -4.07
C GLY A 27 24.03 -6.85 -4.71
N GLY A 28 23.31 -7.65 -5.50
CA GLY A 28 23.85 -8.83 -6.21
C GLY A 28 22.88 -10.00 -6.18
N SER A 29 23.19 -11.08 -6.89
CA SER A 29 22.33 -12.27 -6.92
C SER A 29 22.18 -12.91 -5.54
N THR A 30 23.28 -13.09 -4.81
CA THR A 30 23.29 -13.71 -3.48
C THR A 30 22.50 -12.89 -2.45
N GLU A 31 22.68 -11.57 -2.43
CA GLU A 31 21.96 -10.69 -1.51
C GLU A 31 20.47 -10.59 -1.87
N ALA A 32 20.14 -10.57 -3.17
CA ALA A 32 18.75 -10.65 -3.63
C ALA A 32 18.08 -11.95 -3.19
N THR A 33 18.76 -13.09 -3.37
CA THR A 33 18.28 -14.40 -2.89
C THR A 33 18.08 -14.39 -1.39
N ARG A 34 19.06 -13.91 -0.60
CA ARG A 34 18.94 -13.81 0.86
C ARG A 34 17.71 -13.00 1.28
N ARG A 35 17.50 -11.80 0.69
CA ARG A 35 16.37 -10.93 1.04
C ARG A 35 15.02 -11.49 0.60
N LEU A 36 14.95 -12.13 -0.57
CA LEU A 36 13.73 -12.76 -1.05
C LEU A 36 13.38 -13.99 -0.21
N LEU A 37 14.36 -14.83 0.14
CA LEU A 37 14.16 -15.98 1.02
C LEU A 37 13.76 -15.56 2.43
N GLY A 38 14.31 -14.46 2.94
CA GLY A 38 13.91 -13.89 4.24
C GLY A 38 12.45 -13.42 4.30
N GLN A 39 11.75 -13.31 3.17
CA GLN A 39 10.32 -13.04 3.14
C GLN A 39 9.47 -14.31 3.25
N LEU A 40 10.05 -15.51 3.06
CA LEU A 40 9.32 -16.78 3.11
C LEU A 40 9.25 -17.35 4.54
N PRO A 41 8.12 -18.00 4.91
CA PRO A 41 6.89 -18.14 4.13
C PRO A 41 6.05 -16.85 4.18
N VAL A 42 5.81 -16.21 3.03
CA VAL A 42 4.76 -15.21 2.93
C VAL A 42 3.45 -15.98 2.92
N CYS A 43 2.70 -15.94 4.02
CA CYS A 43 1.36 -16.51 4.04
C CYS A 43 0.51 -15.81 2.98
N SER A 44 -0.16 -16.55 2.10
CA SER A 44 -1.14 -15.99 1.17
C SER A 44 -2.21 -15.16 1.90
N GLN A 45 -2.43 -15.45 3.19
CA GLN A 45 -3.31 -14.71 4.11
C GLN A 45 -2.81 -13.29 4.44
N SER A 46 -1.55 -12.96 4.18
CA SER A 46 -1.02 -11.60 4.37
C SER A 46 -1.38 -10.65 3.22
N PHE A 47 -2.01 -11.14 2.16
CA PHE A 47 -2.53 -10.30 1.10
C PHE A 47 -3.97 -9.91 1.40
N SER A 48 -4.26 -8.61 1.31
CA SER A 48 -5.61 -8.09 1.43
C SER A 48 -6.46 -8.60 0.27
N ASN A 49 -7.64 -9.14 0.58
CA ASN A 49 -8.57 -9.65 -0.42
C ASN A 49 -9.43 -8.55 -1.09
N SER A 50 -9.20 -7.29 -0.74
CA SER A 50 -10.04 -6.19 -1.18
C SER A 50 -9.85 -5.82 -2.65
N PRO A 51 -10.94 -5.57 -3.41
CA PRO A 51 -10.86 -5.15 -4.82
C PRO A 51 -10.15 -3.80 -5.02
N TYR A 52 -10.07 -2.97 -3.97
CA TYR A 52 -9.35 -1.69 -4.01
C TYR A 52 -7.85 -1.83 -4.22
N LEU A 53 -7.28 -2.98 -3.81
CA LEU A 53 -5.86 -3.29 -3.95
C LEU A 53 -5.58 -4.26 -5.11
N ASP A 54 -6.58 -4.51 -5.97
CA ASP A 54 -6.37 -5.30 -7.18
C ASP A 54 -5.65 -4.45 -8.25
N LEU A 55 -4.41 -4.80 -8.55
CA LEU A 55 -3.59 -4.12 -9.56
C LEU A 55 -4.16 -4.23 -10.99
N ALA A 56 -5.10 -5.14 -11.24
CA ALA A 56 -5.84 -5.24 -12.50
C ALA A 56 -6.96 -4.20 -12.61
N LEU A 57 -7.49 -3.71 -11.48
CA LEU A 57 -8.56 -2.71 -11.44
C LEU A 57 -8.01 -1.29 -11.28
N PHE A 58 -7.01 -1.14 -10.41
CA PHE A 58 -6.47 0.17 -10.06
C PHE A 58 -4.97 0.28 -10.26
N TYR A 59 -4.55 1.49 -10.60
CA TYR A 59 -3.16 1.95 -10.57
C TYR A 59 -3.00 2.95 -9.41
N TYR A 60 -1.99 2.72 -8.57
CA TYR A 60 -1.64 3.53 -7.42
C TYR A 60 -0.14 3.40 -7.13
N ASP A 61 0.39 4.28 -6.29
CA ASP A 61 1.80 4.26 -5.86
C ASP A 61 2.02 3.20 -4.76
N ASP A 62 2.79 2.16 -5.08
CA ASP A 62 3.06 1.02 -4.21
C ASP A 62 3.98 1.33 -3.02
N LYS A 63 4.59 2.52 -3.04
CA LYS A 63 5.37 3.07 -1.92
C LYS A 63 4.48 3.30 -0.69
N TRP A 64 3.31 3.89 -0.90
CA TRP A 64 2.40 4.31 0.18
C TRP A 64 1.41 3.23 0.58
N ILE A 65 1.12 2.29 -0.32
CA ILE A 65 0.12 1.26 -0.11
C ILE A 65 0.45 -0.01 -0.87
N SER A 66 0.09 -1.17 -0.35
CA SER A 66 0.31 -2.43 -1.06
C SER A 66 -0.75 -3.48 -0.72
N PRO A 67 -1.00 -4.44 -1.63
CA PRO A 67 -1.85 -5.60 -1.35
C PRO A 67 -1.34 -6.39 -0.13
N LEU A 68 -0.03 -6.37 0.10
CA LEU A 68 0.58 -7.00 1.26
C LEU A 68 0.34 -6.15 2.50
N GLU A 69 -0.34 -6.73 3.50
CA GLU A 69 -0.75 -6.08 4.74
C GLU A 69 0.47 -5.83 5.64
N ARG A 70 1.13 -4.70 5.41
CA ARG A 70 2.27 -4.23 6.21
C ARG A 70 2.16 -2.73 6.45
N PRO A 71 2.59 -2.22 7.62
CA PRO A 71 2.67 -0.78 7.86
C PRO A 71 3.56 -0.09 6.83
N LYS A 72 3.09 1.03 6.30
CA LYS A 72 3.78 1.88 5.31
C LYS A 72 4.14 3.23 5.92
N PRO A 73 5.17 3.93 5.41
CA PRO A 73 5.42 5.31 5.79
C PRO A 73 4.18 6.19 5.53
N CYS A 74 3.87 7.08 6.44
CA CYS A 74 2.81 8.06 6.29
C CYS A 74 3.33 9.20 5.40
N GLY A 75 2.78 9.36 4.20
CA GLY A 75 3.17 10.42 3.26
C GLY A 75 2.41 11.72 3.49
N ASP A 76 2.93 12.86 3.07
CA ASP A 76 2.21 14.14 3.24
C ASP A 76 1.16 14.39 2.14
N THR A 77 1.19 13.59 1.07
CA THR A 77 0.29 13.71 -0.08
C THR A 77 -0.83 12.67 -0.06
N PRO A 78 -2.05 13.01 -0.52
CA PRO A 78 -3.12 12.02 -0.69
C PRO A 78 -2.73 10.87 -1.61
N ILE A 79 -3.19 9.66 -1.29
CA ILE A 79 -2.93 8.46 -2.10
C ILE A 79 -4.00 8.39 -3.18
N LYS A 80 -3.61 8.57 -4.45
CA LYS A 80 -4.53 8.59 -5.59
C LYS A 80 -4.67 7.21 -6.22
N PHE A 81 -5.92 6.88 -6.57
CA PHE A 81 -6.27 5.65 -7.28
C PHE A 81 -6.82 6.01 -8.66
N PHE A 82 -6.21 5.41 -9.68
CA PHE A 82 -6.60 5.57 -11.08
C PHE A 82 -7.14 4.25 -11.60
N SER A 83 -8.09 4.31 -12.53
CA SER A 83 -8.55 3.16 -13.30
C SER A 83 -7.39 2.54 -14.06
N ARG A 84 -7.20 1.23 -13.98
CA ARG A 84 -6.16 0.55 -14.76
C ARG A 84 -6.47 0.53 -16.25
N GLU A 85 -7.75 0.39 -16.58
CA GLU A 85 -8.24 0.33 -17.97
C GLU A 85 -8.20 1.71 -18.65
N SER A 86 -8.74 2.73 -18.00
CA SER A 86 -8.92 4.05 -18.60
C SER A 86 -7.89 5.09 -18.19
N GLY A 87 -7.05 4.82 -17.18
CA GLY A 87 -6.11 5.79 -16.61
C GLY A 87 -6.77 6.96 -15.85
N GLN A 88 -8.10 7.01 -15.80
CA GLN A 88 -8.83 8.10 -15.16
C GLN A 88 -8.74 8.04 -13.64
N PHE A 89 -8.73 9.19 -13.00
CA PHE A 89 -8.84 9.30 -11.55
C PHE A 89 -10.17 8.70 -11.08
N LYS A 90 -10.14 7.87 -10.02
CA LYS A 90 -11.34 7.23 -9.45
C LYS A 90 -11.63 7.73 -8.05
N PHE A 91 -10.63 7.79 -7.19
CA PHE A 91 -10.74 8.32 -5.83
C PHE A 91 -9.34 8.56 -5.24
N GLN A 92 -9.28 9.23 -4.10
CA GLN A 92 -8.07 9.34 -3.30
C GLN A 92 -8.36 9.08 -1.84
N LEU A 93 -7.35 8.59 -1.12
CA LEU A 93 -7.36 8.50 0.32
C LEU A 93 -6.66 9.72 0.88
N GLU A 94 -7.40 10.51 1.66
CA GLU A 94 -6.84 11.63 2.39
C GLU A 94 -5.92 11.12 3.48
N ASN A 95 -4.77 11.77 3.63
CA ASN A 95 -3.80 11.29 4.58
C ASN A 95 -4.18 11.76 5.99
N ALA A 96 -4.35 10.83 6.94
CA ALA A 96 -4.78 11.19 8.29
C ALA A 96 -3.78 12.09 9.04
N ALA A 97 -2.53 12.20 8.55
CA ALA A 97 -1.53 13.14 9.11
C ALA A 97 -1.90 14.61 8.91
N VAL A 98 -2.72 14.94 7.90
CA VAL A 98 -3.18 16.32 7.64
C VAL A 98 -4.08 16.84 8.77
N ARG A 99 -4.74 15.94 9.50
CA ARG A 99 -5.72 16.30 10.55
C ARG A 99 -5.12 16.40 11.94
N ILE A 100 -3.84 16.04 12.12
CA ILE A 100 -3.16 16.11 13.41
C ILE A 100 -2.24 17.33 13.39
N PRO A 101 -2.64 18.48 13.97
CA PRO A 101 -1.76 19.63 14.11
C PRO A 101 -0.68 19.28 15.13
N THR A 102 0.53 19.04 14.66
CA THR A 102 1.70 18.91 15.55
C THR A 102 2.83 19.74 15.01
N GLY A 103 3.24 20.74 15.79
CA GLY A 103 4.47 21.49 15.58
C GLY A 103 5.66 20.54 15.43
N SER A 104 6.53 20.91 14.48
CA SER A 104 7.94 20.55 14.37
C SER A 104 8.34 19.06 14.56
N GLN A 105 8.90 18.49 13.48
CA GLN A 105 10.06 17.57 13.52
C GLN A 105 9.84 16.04 13.67
N ALA A 106 8.74 15.45 13.20
CA ALA A 106 8.62 13.98 13.17
C ALA A 106 7.90 13.37 11.94
N SER A 107 7.98 13.98 10.76
CA SER A 107 7.33 13.45 9.55
C SER A 107 7.93 12.10 9.08
N ASN A 108 9.24 11.90 9.22
CA ASN A 108 9.96 10.77 8.60
C ASN A 108 9.82 9.39 9.29
N ARG A 109 9.09 9.25 10.40
CA ARG A 109 8.95 7.95 11.12
C ARG A 109 7.50 7.51 11.36
N ARG A 110 6.51 8.23 10.83
CA ARG A 110 5.11 7.86 11.03
C ARG A 110 4.78 6.66 10.15
N LEU A 111 4.26 5.60 10.77
CA LEU A 111 3.78 4.43 10.05
C LEU A 111 2.25 4.42 10.07
N VAL A 112 1.66 4.03 8.96
CA VAL A 112 0.23 3.84 8.79
C VAL A 112 -0.03 2.43 8.26
N ALA A 113 -0.96 1.72 8.88
CA ALA A 113 -1.53 0.50 8.36
C ALA A 113 -2.87 0.82 7.71
N PHE A 114 -3.13 0.25 6.54
CA PHE A 114 -4.41 0.37 5.85
C PHE A 114 -5.11 -0.98 5.83
N ILE A 115 -6.38 -1.00 6.22
CA ILE A 115 -7.26 -2.16 6.14
C ILE A 115 -8.38 -1.79 5.19
N PHE A 116 -8.43 -2.48 4.04
CA PHE A 116 -9.48 -2.27 3.06
C PHE A 116 -10.59 -3.29 3.27
N HIS A 117 -11.83 -2.82 3.35
CA HIS A 117 -12.94 -3.76 3.46
C HIS A 117 -13.07 -4.59 2.17
N PRO A 118 -13.34 -5.90 2.26
CA PRO A 118 -13.47 -6.76 1.07
C PRO A 118 -14.72 -6.44 0.23
N SER A 119 -15.81 -6.02 0.86
CA SER A 119 -17.11 -5.79 0.19
C SER A 119 -17.65 -4.38 0.28
N GLU A 120 -17.28 -3.62 1.32
CA GLU A 120 -17.93 -2.36 1.65
C GLU A 120 -17.06 -1.20 1.16
N PRO A 121 -17.65 -0.04 0.81
CA PRO A 121 -16.92 1.07 0.23
C PRO A 121 -16.18 1.91 1.26
N PHE A 122 -15.43 1.27 2.17
CA PHE A 122 -14.61 1.99 3.14
C PHE A 122 -13.22 1.37 3.37
N VAL A 123 -12.34 2.23 3.87
CA VAL A 123 -10.95 1.91 4.23
C VAL A 123 -10.70 2.41 5.64
N ILE A 124 -9.98 1.64 6.44
CA ILE A 124 -9.53 2.05 7.76
C ILE A 124 -8.04 2.34 7.68
N SER A 125 -7.63 3.54 8.11
CA SER A 125 -6.23 3.86 8.33
C SER A 125 -5.92 3.92 9.81
N ILE A 126 -4.88 3.22 10.24
CA ILE A 126 -4.42 3.17 11.63
C ILE A 126 -3.03 3.77 11.68
N GLN A 127 -2.88 4.91 12.35
CA GLN A 127 -1.61 5.60 12.52
C GLN A 127 -1.13 5.43 13.95
N LYS A 128 0.14 5.07 14.12
CA LYS A 128 0.78 5.06 15.44
C LYS A 128 1.44 6.42 15.69
N ALA A 129 0.89 7.19 16.62
CA ALA A 129 1.53 8.34 17.22
C ALA A 129 2.42 7.89 18.40
N LEU A 130 3.21 8.81 18.98
CA LEU A 130 4.20 8.49 20.01
C LEU A 130 3.62 7.69 21.20
N TYR A 131 2.39 7.99 21.61
CA TYR A 131 1.72 7.33 22.74
C TYR A 131 0.28 6.89 22.44
N ASP A 132 -0.20 7.08 21.21
CA ASP A 132 -1.60 6.87 20.84
C ASP A 132 -1.75 6.24 19.45
N TYR A 133 -2.94 5.68 19.21
CA TYR A 133 -3.37 5.22 17.90
C TYR A 133 -4.50 6.11 17.39
N VAL A 134 -4.30 6.69 16.21
CA VAL A 134 -5.35 7.41 15.49
C VAL A 134 -5.94 6.49 14.43
N VAL A 135 -7.21 6.18 14.57
CA VAL A 135 -7.97 5.39 13.60
C VAL A 135 -8.87 6.32 12.80
N SER A 136 -8.85 6.20 11.48
CA SER A 136 -9.72 6.98 10.59
C SER A 136 -10.42 6.08 9.60
N PHE A 137 -11.71 6.32 9.43
CA PHE A 137 -12.56 5.64 8.45
C PHE A 137 -12.71 6.54 7.23
N HIS A 138 -12.39 6.00 6.06
CA HIS A 138 -12.46 6.67 4.78
C HIS A 138 -13.59 6.04 3.99
N PHE A 139 -14.66 6.78 3.75
CA PHE A 139 -15.78 6.31 2.95
C PHE A 139 -15.64 6.80 1.52
N ARG A 140 -15.80 5.91 0.56
CA ARG A 140 -15.93 6.26 -0.84
C ARG A 140 -17.39 6.61 -1.11
N ASN A 141 -17.69 7.88 -1.38
CA ASN A 141 -19.00 8.26 -1.89
C ASN A 141 -19.15 7.74 -3.33
N CYS A 142 -19.79 6.60 -3.45
CA CYS A 142 -20.33 6.11 -4.71
C CYS A 142 -21.67 6.83 -4.93
N PHE A 143 -21.67 8.06 -5.45
CA PHE A 143 -22.92 8.60 -5.99
C PHE A 143 -23.25 7.77 -7.23
N THR A 144 -24.30 6.95 -7.11
CA THR A 144 -24.97 6.21 -8.19
C THR A 144 -25.60 7.14 -9.20
#